data_AF-A0A1V5H533-F1
#
_entry.id   AF-A0A1V5H533-F1
#
_cell.length_a   1.000
_cell.length_b   1.000
_cell.length_c   1.000
_cell.angle_alpha   90.00
_cell.angle_beta   90.00
_cell.angle_gamma   90.00
#
_symmetry.space_group_name_H-M   'P 1'
#
loop_
_entity.id
_entity.type
_entity.pdbx_description
1 polymer ?
#
loop_
_entity_poly.entity_id
_entity_poly.type
_entity_poly.pdbx_seq_one_letter_code
_entity_poly.pdbx_strand_id
1 'polypeptide(L)' 'MIDGQRWVRCTQEATTNCNWLAPEDQDAYARGRCLAGSLIRHEPAADDTLARDGHLDHRA' A
#
# COMPACT_ATOMS: atom_id res chain seq x y z
N MET A 1 5.32 -2.21 15.28
CA MET A 1 6.54 -2.87 14.76
C MET A 1 6.09 -3.93 13.78
N ILE A 2 6.69 -3.98 12.59
CA ILE A 2 6.50 -5.04 11.58
C ILE A 2 7.91 -5.51 11.25
N ASP A 3 8.19 -6.81 11.39
CA ASP A 3 9.50 -7.43 11.17
C ASP A 3 10.66 -6.77 11.93
N GLY A 4 10.41 -6.36 13.18
CA GLY A 4 11.43 -5.69 14.00
C GLY A 4 11.75 -4.25 13.56
N GLN A 5 11.03 -3.71 12.58
CA GLN A 5 11.16 -2.33 12.12
C GLN A 5 9.96 -1.49 12.54
N ARG A 6 10.20 -0.20 12.82
CA ARG A 6 9.15 0.78 13.07
C ARG A 6 8.71 1.41 11.77
N TRP A 7 7.39 1.49 11.61
CA TRP A 7 6.74 2.01 10.42
C TRP A 7 5.87 3.20 10.82
N VAL A 8 5.90 4.25 10.02
CA VAL A 8 5.15 5.50 10.23
C VAL A 8 4.39 5.87 8.96
N ARG A 9 3.41 6.78 9.07
CA ARG A 9 2.63 7.21 7.91
C ARG A 9 3.51 7.95 6.90
N CYS A 10 3.22 7.73 5.62
CA CYS A 10 3.78 8.51 4.53
C CYS A 10 3.52 10.02 4.75
N THR A 11 4.49 10.86 4.39
CA THR A 11 4.36 12.33 4.52
C THR A 11 3.31 12.92 3.57
N GLN A 12 2.89 12.18 2.54
CA GLN A 12 1.80 12.57 1.64
C GLN A 12 0.40 12.26 2.20
N GLU A 13 0.28 11.62 3.37
CA GLU A 13 -1.02 11.25 3.95
C GLU A 13 -1.97 12.45 4.08
N ALA A 14 -1.49 13.56 4.63
CA ALA A 14 -2.30 14.76 4.79
C ALA A 14 -2.71 15.41 3.45
N THR A 15 -1.90 15.25 2.39
CA THR A 15 -2.09 15.94 1.10
C THR A 15 -2.90 15.10 0.11
N THR A 16 -2.68 13.79 0.06
CA THR A 16 -3.26 12.89 -0.94
C THR A 16 -4.11 11.78 -0.35
N ASN A 17 -4.32 11.79 0.97
CA ASN A 17 -4.97 10.71 1.69
C ASN A 17 -4.24 9.36 1.50
N CYS A 18 -2.92 9.41 1.31
CA CYS A 18 -2.08 8.23 1.18
C CYS A 18 -2.14 7.38 2.47
N ASN A 19 -2.46 6.10 2.33
CA ASN A 19 -2.57 5.16 3.44
C ASN A 19 -1.32 4.27 3.61
N TRP A 20 -0.23 4.60 2.94
CA TRP A 20 1.00 3.80 2.98
C TRP A 20 1.82 4.09 4.23
N LEU A 21 2.50 3.05 4.70
CA LEU A 21 3.51 3.15 5.76
C LEU A 21 4.91 3.14 5.13
N ALA A 22 5.83 3.86 5.76
CA ALA A 22 7.25 3.89 5.41
C ALA A 22 8.10 3.62 6.66
N PRO A 23 9.33 3.08 6.50
CA PRO A 23 10.27 2.93 7.62
C PRO A 23 10.53 4.27 8.30
N GLU A 24 10.55 4.28 9.64
CA GLU A 24 10.78 5.51 10.41
C GLU A 24 12.17 6.13 10.16
N ASP A 25 13.17 5.27 9.95
CA ASP A 25 14.57 5.63 9.71
C ASP A 25 14.85 6.16 8.29
N GLN A 26 13.88 6.02 7.37
CA GLN A 26 13.98 6.58 6.04
C GLN A 26 13.95 8.11 6.09
N ASP A 27 14.69 8.77 5.19
CA ASP A 27 14.65 10.21 5.02
C ASP A 27 13.22 10.73 4.73
N ALA A 28 12.89 11.92 5.24
CA ALA A 28 11.55 12.49 5.15
C ALA A 28 11.10 12.78 3.71
N TYR A 29 12.03 13.18 2.83
CA TYR A 29 11.74 13.38 1.42
C TYR A 29 11.51 12.04 0.71
N ALA A 30 12.31 11.02 1.04
CA ALA A 30 12.12 9.66 0.53
C ALA A 30 10.78 9.03 0.99
N ARG A 31 10.35 9.28 2.23
CA ARG A 31 9.04 8.84 2.77
C ARG A 31 7.84 9.38 2.01
N GLY A 32 8.00 10.50 1.29
CA GLY A 32 6.94 11.13 0.49
C GLY A 32 6.88 10.67 -0.97
N ARG A 33 7.87 9.90 -1.44
CA ARG A 33 7.90 9.40 -2.83
C ARG A 33 7.14 8.08 -2.97
N CYS A 34 5.85 8.09 -2.67
CA CYS A 34 4.95 7.07 -3.21
C CYS A 34 5.01 7.17 -4.73
N LEU A 35 5.82 6.34 -5.37
CA LEU A 35 5.87 6.22 -6.82
C LEU A 35 4.48 5.78 -7.26
N ALA A 36 3.71 6.69 -7.84
CA ALA A 36 2.41 6.40 -8.43
C ALA A 36 2.48 5.28 -9.51
N GLY A 37 3.69 4.96 -10.00
CA GLY A 37 4.00 3.84 -10.89
C GLY A 37 4.51 2.55 -10.22
N SER A 38 4.78 2.54 -8.91
CA SER A 38 5.05 1.30 -8.15
C SER A 38 3.75 0.55 -7.79
N LEU A 39 2.62 1.10 -8.23
CA LEU A 39 1.26 0.60 -8.02
C LEU A 39 0.83 -0.46 -9.04
N ILE A 40 1.77 -1.08 -9.77
CA ILE A 40 1.48 -2.37 -10.38
C ILE A 40 1.65 -3.41 -9.28
N ARG A 41 0.54 -3.71 -8.58
CA ARG A 41 0.40 -5.05 -8.00
C ARG A 41 0.60 -6.01 -9.18
N HIS A 42 1.61 -6.86 -9.13
CA HIS A 42 1.60 -8.05 -9.96
C HIS A 42 0.22 -8.70 -9.79
N GLU A 43 -0.37 -9.19 -10.87
CA GLU A 43 -1.59 -10.00 -10.77
C GLU A 43 -1.37 -11.00 -9.64
N PRO A 44 -2.17 -10.93 -8.56
CA PRO A 44 -2.00 -11.84 -7.44
C PRO A 44 -2.04 -13.27 -7.97
N ALA A 45 -1.27 -14.17 -7.36
CA ALA A 45 -1.41 -15.57 -7.67
C ALA A 45 -2.89 -15.97 -7.47
N ALA A 46 -3.39 -16.92 -8.28
CA ALA A 46 -4.81 -17.26 -8.28
C ALA A 46 -5.35 -17.75 -6.91
N ASP A 47 -4.44 -18.08 -5.99
CA ASP A 47 -4.67 -18.50 -4.62
C ASP A 47 -4.44 -17.40 -3.57
N ASP A 48 -4.07 -16.18 -3.97
CA ASP A 48 -3.91 -15.04 -3.06
C ASP A 48 -5.30 -14.52 -2.63
N THR A 49 -5.67 -14.87 -1.40
CA THR A 49 -6.99 -14.58 -0.80
C THR A 49 -7.12 -13.15 -0.27
N LEU A 50 -6.17 -12.24 -0.55
CA LEU A 50 -6.28 -10.83 -0.17
C LEU A 50 -7.39 -10.13 -0.99
N ALA A 51 -8.60 -10.22 -0.45
CA ALA A 51 -9.82 -9.46 -0.74
C ALA A 51 -9.87 -8.81 -2.13
N ARG A 52 -10.23 -9.61 -3.14
CA ARG A 52 -11.04 -9.08 -4.23
C ARG A 52 -12.32 -8.57 -3.59
N ASP A 53 -12.52 -7.25 -3.58
CA ASP A 53 -13.81 -6.67 -3.23
C ASP A 53 -14.87 -7.41 -4.06
N GLY A 54 -15.72 -8.15 -3.35
CA GLY A 54 -16.56 -9.17 -3.91
C GLY A 54 -17.77 -8.55 -4.60
N HIS A 55 -17.62 -8.15 -5.85
CA HIS A 55 -18.77 -8.05 -6.75
C HIS A 55 -18.87 -9.34 -7.59
N LEU A 56 -19.29 -10.42 -6.93
CA LEU A 56 -19.89 -11.56 -7.61
C LEU A 56 -21.28 -11.14 -8.08
N ASP A 57 -21.37 -10.50 -9.25
CA ASP A 57 -22.64 -10.42 -9.96
C ASP A 57 -22.88 -11.76 -10.68
N HIS A 58 -23.32 -12.75 -9.91
CA HIS A 58 -24.02 -13.89 -10.46
C HIS A 58 -25.43 -13.46 -10.85
N ARG A 59 -25.61 -13.05 -12.11
CA ARG A 59 -26.91 -13.20 -12.77
C ARG A 59 -26.72 -13.89 -14.12
N ALA A 60 -27.17 -15.15 -14.12
CA ALA A 60 -27.60 -15.89 -15.29
C ALA A 60 -28.80 -15.22 -15.96
#